data_AF-F7XIS8-F1
#
_entry.id   AF-F7XIS8-F1
#
_cell.length_a   1.000
_cell.length_b   1.000
_cell.length_c   1.000
_cell.angle_alpha   90.00
_cell.angle_beta   90.00
_cell.angle_gamma   90.00
#
_symmetry.space_group_name_H-M   'P 1'
#
loop_
_entity.id
_entity.type
_entity.pdbx_description
1 polymer ?
#
loop_
_entity_poly.entity_id
_entity_poly.type
_entity_poly.pdbx_seq_one_letter_code
_entity_poly.pdbx_strand_id
1 'polypeptide(L)' 'MRKLSENPELEGEYKAWLGSRNSFNRGLNDPNSDAVREKWQKSYFRGVCPAGRNGPEDHRSRLKLKPFG' A
#
# COMPACT_ATOMS: atom_id res chain seq x y z
N MET A 1 -4.33 18.91 -16.85
CA MET A 1 -4.14 17.93 -15.77
C MET A 1 -5.51 17.38 -15.39
N ARG A 2 -5.72 16.06 -15.36
CA ARG A 2 -7.02 15.47 -14.98
C ARG A 2 -7.19 15.51 -13.46
N LYS A 3 -8.40 15.79 -12.98
CA LYS A 3 -8.75 15.83 -11.55
C LYS A 3 -9.05 14.41 -11.05
N LEU A 4 -8.66 14.13 -9.81
CA LEU A 4 -8.95 12.84 -9.19
C LEU A 4 -10.46 12.61 -9.00
N SER A 5 -11.22 13.69 -8.77
CA SER A 5 -12.68 13.68 -8.62
C SER A 5 -13.42 13.19 -9.87
N GLU A 6 -12.76 13.15 -11.04
CA GLU A 6 -13.34 12.59 -12.27
C GLU A 6 -13.41 11.04 -12.23
N ASN A 7 -12.73 10.40 -11.27
CA ASN A 7 -12.87 8.98 -10.97
C ASN A 7 -13.12 8.80 -9.45
N PRO A 8 -14.39 8.76 -9.00
CA PRO A 8 -14.74 8.66 -7.58
C PRO A 8 -14.22 7.40 -6.89
N GLU A 9 -14.12 6.29 -7.61
CA GLU A 9 -13.56 5.05 -7.08
C GLU A 9 -12.08 5.23 -6.74
N LEU A 10 -11.30 5.74 -7.71
CA LEU A 10 -9.89 6.04 -7.51
C LEU A 10 -9.68 7.10 -6.41
N GLU A 11 -10.53 8.11 -6.34
CA GLU A 11 -10.49 9.10 -5.27
C GLU A 11 -10.73 8.47 -3.89
N GLY A 12 -11.68 7.54 -3.78
CA GLY A 12 -11.96 6.78 -2.56
C GLY A 12 -10.76 5.93 -2.12
N GLU A 13 -10.16 5.19 -3.06
CA GLU A 13 -8.97 4.36 -2.77
C GLU A 13 -7.76 5.22 -2.36
N TYR A 14 -7.59 6.38 -3.00
CA TYR A 14 -6.57 7.34 -2.62
C TYR A 14 -6.78 7.88 -1.19
N LYS A 15 -8.02 8.25 -0.83
CA LYS A 15 -8.36 8.71 0.52
C LYS A 15 -8.11 7.63 1.58
N ALA A 16 -8.48 6.37 1.29
CA ALA A 16 -8.21 5.24 2.16
C ALA A 16 -6.69 5.02 2.36
N TRP A 17 -5.93 5.06 1.27
CA TRP A 17 -4.47 4.99 1.31
C TRP A 17 -3.85 6.11 2.15
N LEU A 18 -4.28 7.36 1.91
CA LEU A 18 -3.81 8.54 2.63
C LEU A 18 -4.03 8.41 4.15
N GLY A 19 -5.23 7.99 4.56
CA GLY A 19 -5.56 7.76 5.96
C GLY A 19 -4.67 6.68 6.60
N SER A 20 -4.53 5.54 5.93
CA SER A 20 -3.69 4.43 6.39
C SER A 20 -2.21 4.83 6.51
N ARG A 21 -1.70 5.57 5.51
CA ARG A 21 -0.32 6.05 5.51
C ARG A 21 -0.04 7.05 6.62
N ASN A 22 -0.96 7.98 6.87
CA ASN A 22 -0.84 8.93 7.96
C ASN A 22 -0.84 8.24 9.33
N SER A 23 -1.71 7.25 9.52
CA SER A 23 -1.72 6.43 10.75
C SER A 23 -0.43 5.65 10.94
N PHE A 24 0.10 5.03 9.88
CA PHE A 24 1.39 4.33 9.93
C PHE A 24 2.53 5.28 10.34
N ASN A 25 2.64 6.44 9.68
CA ASN A 25 3.67 7.43 9.96
C ASN A 25 3.59 7.96 11.40
N ARG A 26 2.38 8.19 11.93
CA ARG A 26 2.21 8.55 13.36
C ARG A 26 2.69 7.44 14.29
N GLY A 27 2.36 6.19 13.96
CA GLY A 27 2.80 5.02 14.73
C GLY A 27 4.32 4.90 14.81
N LEU A 28 5.05 5.31 13.77
CA LEU A 28 6.54 5.28 13.80
C LEU A 28 7.16 6.08 14.95
N ASN A 29 6.44 7.05 15.54
CA ASN A 29 6.91 7.81 16.70
C ASN A 29 6.69 7.08 18.03
N ASP A 30 5.88 6.02 18.06
CA ASP A 30 5.64 5.18 19.24
C ASP A 30 6.45 3.88 19.13
N PRO A 31 7.48 3.68 19.98
CA PRO A 31 8.32 2.48 19.97
C PRO A 31 7.56 1.17 20.16
N ASN A 32 6.38 1.20 20.78
CA ASN A 32 5.56 0.01 21.04
C ASN A 32 4.53 -0.27 19.94
N SER A 33 4.42 0.60 18.94
CA SER A 33 3.44 0.44 17.88
C SER A 33 3.79 -0.70 16.91
N ASP A 34 2.75 -1.21 16.26
CA ASP A 34 2.91 -2.15 15.15
C ASP A 34 3.70 -1.54 13.99
N ALA A 35 3.63 -0.23 13.78
CA ALA A 35 4.35 0.44 12.70
C ALA A 35 5.87 0.34 12.85
N VAL A 36 6.39 0.51 14.08
CA VAL A 36 7.82 0.33 14.39
C VAL A 36 8.23 -1.13 14.19
N ARG A 37 7.40 -2.08 14.64
CA ARG A 37 7.65 -3.52 14.46
C ARG A 37 7.67 -3.91 12.97
N GLU A 38 6.78 -3.34 12.17
CA GLU A 38 6.72 -3.61 10.73
C GLU A 38 7.83 -2.90 9.93
N LYS A 39 8.38 -1.80 10.45
CA LYS A 39 9.41 -0.89 9.88
C LYS A 39 9.00 -0.15 8.61
N TRP A 40 8.14 -0.75 7.81
CA TRP A 40 7.54 -0.15 6.61
C TRP A 40 6.18 -0.80 6.36
N GLN A 41 5.28 -0.04 5.75
CA GLN A 41 3.93 -0.48 5.42
C GLN A 41 3.95 -1.44 4.21
N LYS A 42 3.61 -2.72 4.42
CA LYS A 42 3.80 -3.82 3.45
C LYS A 42 2.60 -4.15 2.56
N SER A 43 1.52 -3.35 2.56
CA SER A 43 0.25 -3.69 1.89
C SER A 43 0.46 -4.04 0.41
N TYR A 44 1.14 -3.19 -0.35
CA TYR A 44 1.46 -3.46 -1.76
C TYR A 44 2.29 -4.74 -1.92
N PHE A 45 3.35 -4.91 -1.14
CA PHE A 45 4.19 -6.12 -1.19
C PHE A 45 3.41 -7.41 -0.91
N ARG A 46 2.40 -7.34 -0.01
CA ARG A 46 1.50 -8.45 0.31
C ARG A 46 0.40 -8.66 -0.76
N GLY A 47 0.36 -7.83 -1.81
CA GLY A 47 -0.69 -7.86 -2.83
C GLY A 47 -2.04 -7.40 -2.31
N VAL A 48 -2.06 -6.42 -1.39
CA VAL A 48 -3.27 -5.88 -0.78
C VAL A 48 -3.41 -4.41 -1.17
N CYS A 49 -4.55 -4.07 -1.77
CA CYS A 49 -4.91 -2.69 -2.08
C CYS A 49 -5.20 -1.90 -0.80
N PRO A 50 -5.14 -0.55 -0.85
CA PRO A 50 -5.42 0.30 0.31
C PRO A 50 -6.79 0.06 0.98
N ALA A 51 -7.77 -0.39 0.19
CA ALA A 51 -9.11 -0.77 0.67
C ALA A 51 -9.19 -2.14 1.35
N GLY A 52 -8.05 -2.85 1.52
CA GLY A 52 -8.00 -4.19 2.13
C GLY A 52 -8.40 -5.33 1.19
N ARG A 53 -8.71 -5.03 -0.08
CA ARG A 53 -9.01 -6.01 -1.14
C ARG A 53 -7.73 -6.61 -1.73
N ASN A 54 -7.87 -7.72 -2.44
CA ASN A 54 -6.79 -8.26 -3.27
C ASN A 54 -6.32 -7.18 -4.26
N GLY A 55 -5.00 -7.13 -4.43
CA GLY A 55 -4.36 -6.30 -5.43
C GLY A 55 -4.71 -6.71 -6.86
N PRO A 56 -4.17 -5.98 -7.84
CA PRO A 56 -4.29 -6.33 -9.26
C PRO A 56 -3.91 -7.78 -9.53
N GLU A 57 -4.58 -8.43 -10.48
CA GLU A 57 -4.32 -9.84 -10.83
C GLU A 57 -2.89 -10.09 -11.35
N ASP A 58 -2.27 -9.04 -11.91
CA ASP A 58 -0.90 -9.06 -12.41
C ASP A 58 0.15 -8.76 -11.33
N HIS A 59 -0.26 -8.51 -10.07
CA HIS A 59 0.68 -8.33 -8.97
C HIS A 59 1.44 -9.63 -8.67
N ARG A 60 2.76 -9.58 -8.81
CA ARG A 60 3.66 -10.71 -8.51
C ARG A 60 4.74 -10.31 -7.52
N SER A 61 4.96 -11.16 -6.53
CA SER A 61 6.10 -11.08 -5.61
C SER A 61 6.87 -12.39 -5.61
N ARG A 62 8.12 -12.37 -5.13
CA ARG A 62 8.99 -13.57 -4.99
C ARG A 62 9.20 -14.34 -6.32
N LEU A 63 9.30 -13.61 -7.43
CA LEU A 63 9.59 -14.19 -8.74
C LEU A 63 10.99 -14.84 -8.75
N LYS A 64 11.07 -16.05 -9.32
CA LYS A 64 12.34 -16.67 -9.72
C LYS A 64 12.61 -16.28 -11.18
N LEU A 65 13.51 -15.32 -11.37
CA LEU A 65 13.89 -14.85 -12.71
C LEU A 65 14.91 -15.81 -13.33
N LYS A 66 14.92 -15.90 -14.66
CA LYS A 66 15.98 -16.60 -15.38
C LYS A 66 17.31 -15.85 -15.20
N PRO A 67 18.46 -16.55 -15.22
CA PRO A 67 19.75 -15.88 -15.32
C PRO A 67 19.76 -14.96 -16.55
N PHE A 68 20.44 -13.81 -16.43
CA PHE A 68 20.79 -13.02 -17.59
C PHE A 68 21.76 -13.86 -18.44
N GLY A 69 21.36 -14.18 -19.67
CA GLY A 69 22.18 -14.90 -20.64
C GLY A 69 23.02 -13.96 -21.49
#